data_AF-A0A2S8BRG9-F1
#
_entry.id   AF-A0A2S8BRG9-F1
#
_cell.length_a   1.000
_cell.length_b   1.000
_cell.length_c   1.000
_cell.angle_alpha   90.00
_cell.angle_beta   90.00
_cell.angle_gamma   90.00
#
_symmetry.space_group_name_H-M   'P 1'
#
loop_
_entity.id
_entity.type
_entity.pdbx_description
1 polymer ?
#
loop_
_entity_poly.entity_id
_entity_poly.type
_entity_poly.pdbx_seq_one_letter_code
_entity_poly.pdbx_strand_id
1 'polypeptide(L)' 'MLATYEIVCSKGYAPDTSAAVRSFLTVAANNGQGGLAAAGYIPLPERFKERLVSAIDAIG' A
#
# COMPACT_ATOMS: atom_id res chain seq x y z
N MET A 1 0.46 -1.52 -20.03
CA MET A 1 -0.17 -1.73 -18.70
C MET A 1 0.96 -1.83 -17.70
N LEU A 2 1.02 -0.93 -16.72
CA LEU A 2 2.11 -0.88 -15.75
C LEU A 2 1.58 -1.37 -14.40
N ALA A 3 2.25 -2.38 -13.84
CA ALA A 3 2.05 -2.80 -12.45
C ALA A 3 3.22 -2.25 -11.65
N THR A 4 2.92 -1.32 -10.74
CA THR A 4 3.91 -0.82 -9.78
C THR A 4 3.93 -1.76 -8.59
N TYR A 5 5.13 -2.06 -8.09
CA TYR A 5 5.31 -2.89 -6.89
C TYR A 5 6.08 -2.10 -5.85
N GLU A 6 5.54 -2.05 -4.63
CA GLU A 6 6.30 -1.70 -3.43
C GLU A 6 6.78 -2.97 -2.71
N ILE A 7 8.06 -3.04 -2.37
CA ILE A 7 8.65 -4.12 -1.58
C ILE A 7 9.06 -3.55 -0.22
N VAL A 8 8.53 -4.10 0.87
CA VAL A 8 8.82 -3.69 2.25
C VAL A 8 9.08 -4.90 3.14
N CYS A 9 9.82 -4.69 4.22
CA CYS A 9 9.97 -5.70 5.27
C CYS A 9 8.72 -5.70 6.16
N SER A 10 8.25 -6.87 6.59
CA SER A 10 7.19 -6.94 7.59
C SER A 10 7.67 -6.53 8.98
N LYS A 11 8.99 -6.66 9.25
CA LYS A 11 9.62 -6.36 10.53
C LYS A 11 11.04 -5.82 10.39
N GLY A 12 11.58 -5.28 11.47
CA GLY A 12 13.00 -4.90 11.60
C GLY A 12 13.26 -3.42 11.35
N TYR A 13 12.21 -2.60 11.32
CA TYR A 13 12.33 -1.15 11.27
C TYR A 13 12.44 -0.56 12.68
N ALA A 14 13.01 0.63 12.79
CA ALA A 14 12.82 1.45 13.98
C ALA A 14 11.31 1.79 14.13
N PRO A 15 10.80 1.99 15.36
CA PRO A 15 9.37 2.20 15.59
C PRO A 15 8.76 3.34 14.75
N ASP A 16 9.45 4.46 14.63
CA ASP A 16 8.99 5.60 13.84
C ASP A 16 8.94 5.26 12.34
N THR A 17 9.89 4.44 11.88
CA THR A 17 9.95 3.98 10.49
C THR A 17 8.84 2.97 10.18
N SER A 18 8.55 2.00 11.04
CA SER A 18 7.42 1.07 10.81
C SER A 18 6.08 1.80 10.82
N ALA A 19 5.91 2.78 11.71
CA ALA A 19 4.74 3.64 11.73
C ALA A 19 4.59 4.45 10.42
N ALA A 20 5.67 5.05 9.92
CA ALA A 20 5.67 5.81 8.69
C ALA A 20 5.36 4.93 7.45
N VAL A 21 5.99 3.76 7.34
CA VAL A 21 5.75 2.81 6.24
C VAL A 21 4.30 2.33 6.25
N ARG A 22 3.77 1.96 7.42
CA ARG A 22 2.37 1.56 7.57
C ARG A 22 1.44 2.69 7.11
N SER A 23 1.65 3.91 7.61
CA SER A 23 0.83 5.08 7.27
C SER A 23 0.83 5.36 5.78
N PHE A 24 2.00 5.38 5.14
CA PHE A 24 2.15 5.61 3.71
C PHE A 24 1.36 4.59 2.89
N LEU A 25 1.56 3.28 3.17
CA LEU A 25 0.90 2.22 2.42
C LEU A 25 -0.62 2.21 2.64
N THR A 26 -1.10 2.54 3.84
CA THR A 26 -2.54 2.70 4.10
C THR A 26 -3.15 3.82 3.25
N VAL A 27 -2.48 4.98 3.12
CA VAL A 27 -2.95 6.07 2.27
C VAL A 27 -2.93 5.66 0.79
N ALA A 28 -1.84 5.02 0.35
CA ALA A 28 -1.68 4.56 -1.03
C ALA A 28 -2.78 3.56 -1.44
N ALA A 29 -3.10 2.59 -0.59
CA ALA A 29 -4.12 1.57 -0.82
C ALA A 29 -5.56 2.13 -0.79
N ASN A 30 -5.76 3.32 -0.21
CA ASN A 30 -7.06 3.99 -0.12
C ASN A 30 -7.11 5.21 -1.03
N ASN A 31 -6.88 6.40 -0.47
CA ASN A 31 -7.06 7.68 -1.16
C ASN A 31 -6.10 7.83 -2.36
N GLY A 32 -4.95 7.15 -2.33
CA GLY A 32 -3.97 7.15 -3.42
C GLY A 32 -4.44 6.44 -4.70
N GLN A 33 -5.56 5.72 -4.68
CA GLN A 33 -6.10 5.04 -5.87
C GLN A 33 -6.87 5.99 -6.81
N GLY A 34 -7.20 7.20 -6.35
CA GLY A 34 -7.89 8.21 -7.15
C GLY A 34 -7.04 8.70 -8.34
N GLY A 35 -7.67 8.86 -9.51
CA GLY A 35 -7.00 9.41 -10.70
C GLY A 35 -6.03 8.47 -11.43
N LEU A 36 -5.68 7.31 -10.86
CA LEU A 36 -4.76 6.34 -11.46
C LEU A 36 -5.22 5.86 -12.85
N ALA A 37 -6.53 5.61 -13.02
CA ALA A 37 -7.10 5.20 -14.29
C ALA A 37 -6.89 6.25 -15.40
N ALA A 38 -7.01 7.54 -15.07
CA ALA A 38 -6.78 8.63 -16.02
C ALA A 38 -5.29 8.74 -16.41
N ALA A 39 -4.39 8.33 -15.53
CA ALA A 39 -2.95 8.23 -15.79
C ALA A 39 -2.52 6.92 -16.49
N GLY A 40 -3.46 6.04 -16.85
CA GLY A 40 -3.18 4.77 -17.55
C GLY A 40 -2.79 3.59 -16.65
N TYR A 41 -3.01 3.71 -15.34
CA TYR A 41 -2.79 2.64 -14.36
C TYR A 41 -4.09 1.88 -14.05
N ILE A 42 -3.95 0.66 -13.53
CA ILE A 42 -5.08 -0.12 -13.03
C ILE A 42 -5.21 0.13 -11.52
N PRO A 43 -6.33 0.68 -11.05
CA PRO A 43 -6.60 0.81 -9.62
C PRO A 43 -6.69 -0.56 -8.94
N LEU A 44 -6.37 -0.58 -7.66
CA LEU A 44 -6.43 -1.75 -6.81
C LEU A 44 -7.84 -2.36 -6.78
N PRO A 45 -8.03 -3.63 -7.20
CA PRO A 45 -9.32 -4.29 -7.08
C PRO A 45 -9.72 -4.51 -5.62
N GLU A 46 -10.99 -4.30 -5.28
CA GLU A 46 -11.46 -4.39 -3.88
C GLU A 46 -11.13 -5.72 -3.19
N ARG A 47 -11.30 -6.85 -3.88
CA ARG A 47 -10.95 -8.17 -3.33
C ARG A 47 -9.46 -8.29 -2.94
N PHE A 48 -8.59 -7.54 -3.61
CA PHE A 48 -7.16 -7.54 -3.30
C PHE A 48 -6.83 -6.53 -2.20
N LYS A 49 -7.58 -5.43 -2.12
CA LYS A 49 -7.41 -4.38 -1.12
C LYS A 49 -7.54 -4.90 0.31
N GLU A 50 -8.53 -5.74 0.60
CA GLU A 50 -8.70 -6.31 1.94
C GLU A 50 -7.44 -7.06 2.40
N ARG A 51 -6.92 -7.95 1.55
CA ARG A 51 -5.69 -8.71 1.83
C ARG A 51 -4.47 -7.80 1.99
N LEU A 52 -4.39 -6.75 1.17
CA LEU A 52 -3.29 -5.79 1.21
C LEU A 52 -3.31 -4.98 2.51
N VAL A 53 -4.47 -4.46 2.92
CA VAL A 53 -4.63 -3.69 4.16
C VAL A 53 -4.26 -4.54 5.38
N SER A 54 -4.70 -5.81 5.44
CA SER A 54 -4.28 -6.72 6.50
C SER A 54 -2.76 -6.95 6.56
N ALA A 55 -2.08 -6.99 5.41
CA ALA A 55 -0.63 -7.12 5.36
C ALA A 55 0.08 -5.83 5.84
N ILE A 56 -0.46 -4.65 5.49
CA ILE A 56 0.03 -3.35 5.96
C ILE A 56 -0.12 -3.23 7.47
N ASP A 57 -1.25 -3.65 8.02
CA ASP A 57 -1.53 -3.63 9.46
C ASP A 57 -0.65 -4.60 10.28
N ALA A 58 0.04 -5.53 9.62
CA ALA A 58 0.99 -6.44 10.25
C ALA A 58 2.43 -5.89 10.31
N ILE A 59 2.73 -4.74 9.69
CA ILE A 59 4.08 -4.15 9.65
C ILE A 59 4.46 -3.62 11.04
N GLY A 60 5.54 -4.13 11.63
CA GLY A 60 5.97 -3.80 13.00
C GLY A 60 7.48 -3.87 13.20
#